data_AF-A0A969QK32-F1
#
_entry.id   AF-A0A969QK32-F1
#
_cell.length_a   1.000
_cell.length_b   1.000
_cell.length_c   1.000
_cell.angle_alpha   90.00
_cell.angle_beta   90.00
_cell.angle_gamma   90.00
#
_symmetry.space_group_name_H-M   'P 1'
#
loop_
_entity.id
_entity.type
_entity.pdbx_description
1 polymer ?
#
loop_
_entity_poly.entity_id
_entity_poly.type
_entity_poly.pdbx_seq_one_letter_code
_entity_poly.pdbx_strand_id
1 'polypeptide(L)' 'MDFSAGLAAVQVAGKIGFINTMGQFVIEPQFQKAGSFSDSWAWVQLADQFRYIAPNGEFLKDPGSLPPAGKD' A
#
# COMPACT_ATOMS: atom_id res chain seq x y z
N MET A 1 -17.17 -9.15 -7.50
CA MET A 1 -16.13 -9.79 -6.64
C MET A 1 -14.82 -9.41 -7.25
N ASP A 2 -14.48 -8.15 -7.04
CA ASP A 2 -13.51 -7.44 -7.83
C ASP A 2 -12.22 -7.58 -7.05
N PHE A 3 -11.29 -8.37 -7.61
CA PHE A 3 -9.94 -8.51 -7.09
C PHE A 3 -9.22 -7.17 -7.29
N SER A 4 -9.64 -6.16 -6.54
CA SER A 4 -9.03 -4.83 -6.59
C SER A 4 -7.57 -4.98 -6.19
N ALA A 5 -6.71 -4.57 -7.12
CA ALA A 5 -5.25 -4.45 -7.05
C ALA A 5 -4.37 -5.68 -7.33
N GLY A 6 -4.81 -6.94 -7.15
CA GLY A 6 -3.96 -8.10 -7.46
C GLY A 6 -2.63 -8.15 -6.67
N LEU A 7 -2.57 -7.50 -5.52
CA LEU A 7 -1.39 -7.42 -4.66
C LEU A 7 -1.72 -7.82 -3.23
N ALA A 8 -0.75 -8.43 -2.58
CA ALA A 8 -0.81 -8.76 -1.17
C ALA A 8 0.31 -8.03 -0.41
N ALA A 9 -0.05 -7.44 0.73
CA ALA A 9 0.91 -6.93 1.70
C ALA A 9 1.56 -8.12 2.41
N VAL A 10 2.89 -8.17 2.43
CA VAL A 10 3.66 -9.23 3.10
C VAL A 10 4.67 -8.62 4.04
N GLN A 11 4.79 -9.20 5.23
CA GLN A 11 5.78 -8.79 6.21
C GLN A 11 7.02 -9.69 6.12
N VAL A 12 8.17 -9.09 5.86
CA VAL A 12 9.46 -9.75 5.75
C VAL A 12 10.44 -9.05 6.69
N ALA A 13 11.02 -9.81 7.62
CA ALA A 13 11.99 -9.28 8.60
C ALA A 13 11.49 -8.03 9.37
N GLY A 14 10.20 -7.98 9.70
CA GLY A 14 9.58 -6.87 10.43
C GLY A 14 9.23 -5.65 9.57
N LYS A 15 9.52 -5.66 8.26
CA LYS A 15 9.11 -4.62 7.31
C LYS A 15 8.03 -5.14 6.38
N ILE A 16 7.13 -4.27 5.94
CA ILE A 16 6.07 -4.61 5.01
C ILE A 16 6.48 -4.23 3.60
N GLY A 17 6.29 -5.16 2.67
CA GLY A 17 6.40 -5.00 1.22
C GLY A 17 5.12 -5.51 0.55
N PHE A 18 5.09 -5.42 -0.78
CA PHE A 18 3.93 -5.82 -1.57
C PHE A 18 4.36 -6.75 -2.69
N ILE A 19 3.66 -7.86 -2.80
CA ILE A 19 3.87 -8.85 -3.85
C ILE A 19 2.66 -8.91 -4.78
N ASN A 20 2.91 -9.20 -6.05
CA ASN A 20 1.84 -9.49 -7.01
C ASN A 20 1.28 -10.91 -6.81
N THR A 21 0.26 -11.26 -7.59
CA THR A 21 -0.32 -12.62 -7.62
C THR A 21 0.67 -13.72 -8.01
N MET A 22 1.80 -13.35 -8.64
CA MET A 22 2.88 -14.27 -8.99
C MET A 22 3.89 -14.48 -7.85
N GLY A 23 3.72 -13.80 -6.71
CA GLY A 23 4.64 -13.84 -5.58
C GLY A 23 5.92 -13.02 -5.78
N GLN A 24 5.97 -12.15 -6.79
CA GLN A 24 7.10 -11.26 -7.03
C GLN A 24 6.90 -9.96 -6.27
N PHE A 25 7.97 -9.45 -5.64
CA PHE A 25 7.94 -8.14 -5.00
C PHE A 25 7.78 -7.05 -6.05
N VAL A 26 6.63 -6.38 -5.99
CA VAL A 26 6.40 -5.11 -6.69
C VAL A 26 6.98 -3.97 -5.87
N ILE A 27 6.87 -4.09 -4.55
CA ILE A 27 7.46 -3.13 -3.60
C ILE A 27 8.24 -3.91 -2.56
N GLU A 28 9.54 -3.67 -2.53
CA GLU A 28 10.42 -4.29 -1.54
C GLU A 28 10.01 -3.89 -0.12
N PRO A 29 10.18 -4.79 0.86
CA PRO A 29 9.81 -4.56 2.24
C PRO A 29 10.64 -3.44 2.87
N GLN A 30 10.07 -2.24 2.87
CA GLN A 30 10.69 -1.00 3.35
C GLN A 30 9.82 -0.25 4.37
N PHE A 31 8.54 -0.61 4.46
CA PHE A 31 7.57 0.07 5.32
C PHE A 31 7.57 -0.54 6.72
N GLN A 32 7.35 0.26 7.76
CA GLN A 32 7.17 -0.28 9.11
C GLN A 32 5.77 -0.86 9.30
N LYS A 33 4.77 -0.18 8.73
CA LYS A 33 3.38 -0.62 8.71
C LYS A 33 2.77 -0.33 7.35
N ALA A 34 1.78 -1.10 6.98
CA ALA A 34 0.98 -0.88 5.80
C ALA A 34 -0.42 -1.44 6.03
N GLY A 35 -1.42 -0.79 5.44
CA GLY A 35 -2.77 -1.31 5.35
C GLY A 35 -2.94 -2.22 4.14
N SER A 36 -4.07 -2.94 4.13
CA SER A 36 -4.56 -3.62 2.93
C SER A 36 -4.92 -2.62 1.85
N PHE A 37 -4.82 -3.03 0.58
CA PHE A 37 -5.36 -2.24 -0.53
C PHE A 37 -6.89 -2.17 -0.42
N SER A 38 -7.41 -0.95 -0.26
CA SER A 38 -8.83 -0.63 -0.29
C SER A 38 -9.04 0.45 -1.35
N ASP A 39 -10.03 0.28 -2.22
CA ASP A 39 -10.44 1.30 -3.19
C ASP A 39 -9.30 1.83 -4.10
N SER A 40 -8.40 0.93 -4.53
CA SER A 40 -7.29 1.22 -5.46
C SER A 40 -6.05 1.91 -4.89
N TRP A 41 -5.88 1.96 -3.57
CA TRP A 41 -4.66 2.43 -2.92
C TRP A 41 -4.48 1.78 -1.53
N ALA A 42 -3.26 1.86 -0.99
CA ALA A 42 -2.96 1.42 0.36
C ALA A 42 -2.16 2.50 1.09
N TRP A 43 -2.44 2.67 2.39
CA TRP A 43 -1.61 3.52 3.22
C TRP A 43 -0.41 2.73 3.74
N VAL A 44 0.75 3.38 3.78
CA VAL A 44 2.01 2.85 4.27
C VAL A 44 2.66 3.84 5.23
N GLN A 45 3.33 3.33 6.25
CA GLN A 45 4.08 4.12 7.22
C GLN A 45 5.58 3.99 6.94
N LEU A 46 6.20 5.11 6.55
CA LEU A 46 7.64 5.25 6.42
C LEU A 46 8.17 6.09 7.57
N ALA A 47 8.87 5.45 8.50
CA ALA A 47 9.42 6.10 9.69
C ALA A 47 8.34 6.91 10.43
N ASP A 48 8.30 8.24 10.22
CA ASP A 48 7.37 9.18 10.87
C ASP A 48 6.30 9.74 9.92
N GLN A 49 6.25 9.28 8.67
CA GLN A 49 5.32 9.78 7.66
C GLN A 49 4.40 8.68 7.14
N PHE A 50 3.11 9.00 7.03
CA PHE A 50 2.16 8.18 6.31
C PHE A 50 2.11 8.62 4.85
N ARG A 51 2.27 7.67 3.94
CA ARG A 51 2.13 7.88 2.51
C ARG A 51 1.14 6.88 1.94
N TYR A 52 0.60 7.21 0.78
CA TYR A 52 -0.30 6.31 0.07
C TYR A 52 0.42 5.82 -1.17
N ILE A 53 0.25 4.54 -1.43
CA ILE A 53 0.80 3.88 -2.61
C ILE A 53 -0.37 3.37 -3.46
N ALA A 54 -0.20 3.53 -4.76
CA ALA A 54 -1.01 2.85 -5.74
C ALA A 54 -0.55 1.39 -5.87
N PRO A 55 -1.41 0.50 -6.38
CA PRO A 55 -1.09 -0.91 -6.56
C PRO A 55 0.09 -1.13 -7.52
N ASN A 56 0.29 -0.24 -8.47
CA ASN A 56 1.47 -0.29 -9.33
C ASN A 56 2.81 0.02 -8.62
N GLY A 57 2.80 0.36 -7.33
CA GLY A 57 3.98 0.71 -6.55
C GLY A 57 4.34 2.19 -6.58
N GLU A 58 3.53 3.03 -7.22
CA GLU A 58 3.76 4.48 -7.25
C GLU A 58 3.23 5.15 -5.97
N PHE A 59 4.01 6.09 -5.43
CA PHE A 59 3.54 6.94 -4.35
C PHE A 59 2.57 8.00 -4.88
N LEU A 60 1.40 8.10 -4.25
CA LEU A 60 0.47 9.20 -4.45
C LEU A 60 1.11 10.46 -3.86
N LYS A 61 1.49 11.40 -4.72
CA LYS A 61 2.22 12.62 -4.34
C LYS A 61 1.31 13.76 -3.90
N ASP A 62 0.00 13.65 -4.13
CA ASP A 62 -0.92 14.77 -3.95
C ASP A 62 -1.82 14.57 -2.71
N PRO A 63 -1.70 15.41 -1.67
CA PRO A 63 -2.54 15.34 -0.47
C PRO A 63 -4.01 15.69 -0.75
N GLY A 64 -4.34 16.26 -1.92
CA GLY A 64 -5.70 16.57 -2.36
C GLY A 64 -6.38 15.44 -3.15
N SER A 65 -5.64 14.40 -3.53
CA SER A 65 -6.19 13.20 -4.20
C SER A 65 -6.64 12.10 -3.22
N LEU A 66 -6.46 12.34 -1.93
CA LEU A 66 -7.00 11.46 -0.90
C LEU A 66 -8.52 11.63 -0.85
N PRO A 67 -9.31 10.57 -1.09
CA PRO A 67 -10.72 10.64 -0.75
C PRO A 67 -10.82 10.99 0.75
N PRO A 68 -11.74 11.87 1.14
CA PRO A 68 -11.90 12.25 2.55
C PRO A 68 -12.02 10.95 3.34
N ALA A 69 -11.10 10.74 4.29
CA ALA A 69 -11.11 9.56 5.13
C ALA A 69 -12.52 9.43 5.70
N GLY A 70 -13.27 8.44 5.21
CA GLY A 70 -14.64 8.16 5.62
C GLY A 70 -14.64 8.08 7.13
N LYS A 71 -15.23 9.11 7.76
CA LYS A 71 -15.55 9.12 9.16
C LYS A 71 -16.88 8.36 9.27
N ASP A 72 -16.80 7.04 9.39
CA ASP A 72 -17.90 6.25 9.96
C ASP A 72 -17.61 6.02 11.45
#